data_AF-A0A536FWH7-F1
#
_entry.id   AF-A0A536FWH7-F1
#
_cell.length_a   1.000
_cell.length_b   1.000
_cell.length_c   1.000
_cell.angle_alpha   90.00
_cell.angle_beta   90.00
_cell.angle_gamma   90.00
#
_symmetry.space_group_name_H-M   'P 1'
#
loop_
_entity.id
_entity.type
_entity.pdbx_description
1 polymer ?
#
loop_
_entity_poly.entity_id
_entity_poly.type
_entity_poly.pdbx_seq_one_letter_code
_entity_poly.pdbx_strand_id
1 'polypeptide(L)' 'MSRPPVRLYDTFTRSRQELRPIHDGVVRIYSCGPTVYRYVHVGNLRTFM' A
#
# COMPACT_ATOMS: atom_id res chain seq x y z
N MET A 1 -5.95 -16.71 -20.25
CA MET A 1 -4.87 -15.70 -20.38
C MET A 1 -4.38 -15.34 -19.00
N SER A 2 -3.10 -15.58 -18.69
CA SER A 2 -2.52 -15.27 -17.36
C SER A 2 -2.25 -13.78 -17.26
N ARG A 3 -2.72 -13.14 -16.18
CA ARG A 3 -2.48 -11.71 -15.91
C ARG A 3 -1.06 -11.57 -15.33
N PRO A 4 -0.26 -10.58 -15.76
CA PRO A 4 1.08 -10.41 -15.20
C PRO A 4 1.01 -10.17 -13.68
N PRO A 5 1.99 -10.69 -12.91
CA PRO A 5 1.98 -10.59 -11.46
C PRO A 5 2.11 -9.13 -11.01
N VAL A 6 1.39 -8.77 -9.95
CA VAL A 6 1.47 -7.44 -9.33
C VAL A 6 2.83 -7.30 -8.64
N ARG A 7 3.51 -6.17 -8.86
CA ARG A 7 4.79 -5.85 -8.21
C ARG A 7 4.70 -4.52 -7.48
N LEU A 8 5.19 -4.49 -6.24
CA LEU A 8 5.26 -3.29 -5.39
C LEU A 8 6.73 -2.94 -5.11
N TYR A 9 7.01 -1.67 -4.86
CA TYR A 9 8.31 -1.26 -4.35
C TYR A 9 8.35 -1.46 -2.85
N ASP A 10 9.25 -2.33 -2.39
CA ASP A 10 9.47 -2.57 -0.98
C ASP A 10 10.57 -1.61 -0.48
N THR A 11 10.19 -0.68 0.39
CA THR A 11 11.11 0.29 1.00
C THR A 11 12.14 -0.39 1.92
N PHE A 12 11.83 -1.55 2.52
CA PHE A 12 12.75 -2.28 3.39
C PHE A 12 13.95 -2.83 2.61
N THR A 13 13.70 -3.44 1.44
CA THR A 13 14.75 -3.98 0.56
C THR A 13 15.19 -3.02 -0.53
N ARG A 14 14.52 -1.87 -0.69
CA ARG A 14 14.73 -0.86 -1.73
C ARG A 14 14.63 -1.41 -3.16
N SER A 15 13.76 -2.39 -3.38
CA SER A 15 13.63 -3.09 -4.65
C SER A 15 12.17 -3.38 -5.02
N ARG A 16 11.90 -3.62 -6.31
CA ARG A 16 10.57 -4.05 -6.74
C ARG A 16 10.40 -5.55 -6.49
N GLN A 17 9.42 -5.93 -5.70
CA GLN A 17 9.10 -7.32 -5.38
C GLN A 17 7.72 -7.72 -5.89
N GLU A 18 7.52 -9.01 -6.14
CA GLU A 18 6.21 -9.56 -6.45
C GLU A 18 5.33 -9.60 -5.20
N LEU A 19 4.09 -9.14 -5.31
CA LEU A 19 3.12 -9.22 -4.23
C LEU A 19 2.67 -10.68 -4.07
N ARG A 20 3.15 -11.34 -3.03
CA ARG A 20 2.76 -12.72 -2.67
C ARG A 20 1.89 -12.71 -1.42
N PRO A 21 0.59 -13.03 -1.51
CA PRO A 21 -0.31 -13.08 -0.36
C PRO A 21 0.16 -14.12 0.69
N ILE A 22 -0.04 -13.82 1.97
CA ILE A 22 0.22 -14.78 3.06
C ILE A 22 -0.86 -15.88 3.08
N HIS A 23 -2.10 -15.53 2.75
CA HIS A 23 -3.20 -16.46 2.56
C HIS A 23 -3.70 -16.34 1.13
N ASP A 24 -3.97 -17.47 0.49
CA ASP A 24 -4.38 -17.46 -0.91
C ASP A 24 -5.66 -16.64 -1.11
N GLY A 25 -5.67 -15.82 -2.17
CA GLY A 25 -6.75 -14.88 -2.46
C GLY A 25 -6.90 -13.69 -1.51
N VAL A 26 -6.10 -13.55 -0.44
CA VAL A 26 -6.27 -12.49 0.59
C VAL A 26 -5.01 -11.66 0.80
N VAL A 27 -5.08 -10.38 0.44
CA VAL A 27 -4.05 -9.37 0.74
C VAL A 27 -4.54 -8.49 1.89
N ARG A 28 -3.73 -8.36 2.95
CA ARG A 28 -3.99 -7.47 4.09
C ARG A 28 -3.12 -6.22 3.94
N ILE A 29 -3.74 -5.04 3.96
CA ILE A 29 -3.07 -3.75 3.79
C ILE A 29 -3.42 -2.85 4.97
N TYR A 30 -2.43 -2.10 5.46
CA TYR A 30 -2.60 -1.08 6.48
C TYR A 30 -1.94 0.22 6.02
N SER A 31 -2.59 1.34 6.29
CA SER A 31 -2.04 2.67 6.14
C SER A 31 -2.32 3.46 7.41
N CYS A 32 -1.34 4.24 7.88
CA CYS A 32 -1.53 5.11 9.03
C CYS A 32 -2.61 6.16 8.73
N GLY A 33 -3.50 6.42 9.69
CA GLY A 33 -4.51 7.48 9.58
C GLY A 33 -3.97 8.88 9.94
N PRO A 34 -4.77 9.94 9.71
CA PRO A 34 -4.43 11.28 10.15
C PRO A 34 -4.61 11.45 11.67
N THR A 35 -3.81 12.32 12.28
CA THR A 35 -4.08 12.80 13.65
C THR A 35 -5.30 13.71 13.67
N VAL A 36 -6.26 13.46 14.56
CA VAL A 36 -7.61 14.07 14.52
C VAL A 36 -7.74 15.42 15.25
N TYR A 37 -6.64 16.06 15.63
CA TYR A 37 -6.67 17.37 16.32
C TYR A 37 -6.92 18.57 15.38
N ARG A 38 -6.88 18.36 14.06
CA ARG A 38 -7.10 19.41 13.05
C ARG A 38 -7.65 18.82 11.75
N TYR A 39 -8.29 19.66 10.95
CA TYR A 39 -8.69 19.34 9.58
C TYR A 39 -7.54 18.78 8.74
N VAL A 40 -7.89 17.80 7.92
CA VAL A 40 -7.01 17.19 6.92
C VAL A 40 -6.60 18.21 5.85
N HIS A 41 -5.31 18.29 5.54
CA HIS A 41 -4.78 19.11 4.44
C HIS A 41 -4.47 18.27 3.20
N VAL A 42 -4.20 18.94 2.08
CA VAL A 42 -3.92 18.30 0.77
C VAL A 42 -2.82 17.23 0.82
N GLY A 43 -1.78 17.43 1.65
CA GLY A 43 -0.71 16.43 1.83
C GLY A 43 -1.19 15.09 2.42
N ASN A 44 -2.14 15.10 3.36
CA ASN A 44 -2.72 13.87 3.90
C ASN A 44 -3.60 13.22 2.83
N LEU A 45 -4.43 14.00 2.13
CA LEU A 45 -5.29 13.50 1.05
C LEU A 45 -4.50 12.83 -0.07
N ARG A 46 -3.34 13.36 -0.45
CA ARG A 46 -2.45 12.74 -1.45
C ARG A 46 -2.06 11.30 -1.10
N THR A 47 -2.04 10.96 0.19
CA THR A 47 -1.69 9.61 0.65
C THR A 47 -2.88 8.65 0.62
N PHE A 48 -4.11 9.18 0.68
CA PHE A 48 -5.34 8.38 0.75
C PHE A 48 -6.15 8.35 -0.56
N MET A 49 -5.72 9.11 -1.58
CA MET A 49 -6.26 9.08 -2.95
C MET A 49 -5.38 8.21 -3.84
#